data_AF-A0A7S2HQS8-F1
#
_entry.id   AF-A0A7S2HQS8-F1
#
_cell.length_a   1.000
_cell.length_b   1.000
_cell.length_c   1.000
_cell.angle_alpha   90.00
_cell.angle_beta   90.00
_cell.angle_gamma   90.00
#
_symmetry.space_group_name_H-M   'P 1'
#
loop_
_entity.id
_entity.type
_entity.pdbx_description
1 polymer ?
#
loop_
_entity_poly.entity_id
_entity_poly.type
_entity_poly.pdbx_seq_one_letter_code
_entity_poly.pdbx_strand_id
1 'polypeptide(L)'
;MSLAIRGMYSFQTEFVASFTALQQELNQEASVFRVFLVPLALEVVTQLMRFLDNYVSKDFDIWARTIDETARGAKEYQILFHCLAEFFEHIGRDLVKYPKMIQEVRQALVGETIKFQREAGILGITSLVKDDVFVSLLFVPEVDFYAAPLVHGGERQEFKKPVVAKDPFERAVAAASAVEATLVPVVGKFERLLRDLADFSADLLAELEDDLGASSAPPPPPKKRDPWADFGKTKEEIAEDRRREEEEEAANAPVPLDPVSQAKLEARRRRHFDVFGPKAHWMLRSCRAMTAMCGNIISDLVCVPAPEPKDYAQKWLESRQNAAGQDIIDVARAATENVEITDAMDP
;
A
#
# COMPACT_ATOMS: atom_id res chain seq x y z
N MET A 1 2.44 -3.42 -13.01
CA MET A 1 1.01 -3.79 -12.88
C MET A 1 0.14 -3.02 -13.85
N SER A 2 -0.09 -1.70 -13.65
CA SER A 2 -1.02 -0.90 -14.46
C SER A 2 -0.72 -0.94 -15.96
N LEU A 3 0.55 -0.87 -16.34
CA LEU A 3 0.98 -1.00 -17.74
C LEU A 3 0.58 -2.31 -18.41
N ALA A 4 0.55 -3.43 -17.67
CA ALA A 4 0.11 -4.71 -18.22
C ALA A 4 -1.40 -4.70 -18.49
N ILE A 5 -2.18 -4.12 -17.56
CA ILE A 5 -3.62 -3.91 -17.74
C ILE A 5 -3.86 -2.98 -18.93
N ARG A 6 -3.13 -1.85 -19.02
CA ARG A 6 -3.21 -0.95 -20.18
C ARG A 6 -2.91 -1.67 -21.49
N GLY A 7 -1.88 -2.50 -21.50
CA GLY A 7 -1.51 -3.31 -22.66
C GLY A 7 -2.66 -4.17 -23.18
N MET A 8 -3.45 -4.74 -22.27
CA MET A 8 -4.61 -5.55 -22.62
C MET A 8 -5.71 -4.75 -23.31
N TYR A 9 -5.87 -3.45 -23.07
CA TYR A 9 -6.96 -2.63 -23.64
C TYR A 9 -6.49 -1.54 -24.62
N SER A 10 -5.19 -1.50 -24.94
CA SER A 10 -4.60 -0.51 -25.84
C SER A 10 -4.93 -0.73 -27.33
N PHE A 11 -5.50 -1.87 -27.70
CA PHE A 11 -5.84 -2.21 -29.08
C PHE A 11 -7.04 -3.16 -29.16
N GLN A 12 -7.67 -3.23 -30.33
CA GLN A 12 -8.77 -4.15 -30.62
C GLN A 12 -8.27 -5.45 -31.26
N THR A 13 -8.70 -6.58 -30.70
CA THR A 13 -8.34 -7.94 -31.15
C THR A 13 -9.54 -8.89 -31.10
N GLU A 14 -10.69 -8.41 -31.57
CA GLU A 14 -11.98 -9.12 -31.46
C GLU A 14 -12.00 -10.50 -32.15
N PHE A 15 -11.11 -10.73 -33.12
CA PHE A 15 -10.98 -12.00 -33.85
C PHE A 15 -10.20 -13.09 -33.10
N VAL A 16 -9.59 -12.79 -31.95
CA VAL A 16 -8.91 -13.79 -31.10
C VAL A 16 -9.79 -14.12 -29.89
N ALA A 17 -10.69 -15.09 -30.04
CA ALA A 17 -11.69 -15.40 -29.02
C ALA A 17 -11.12 -15.70 -27.63
N SER A 18 -10.00 -16.43 -27.53
CA SER A 18 -9.33 -16.72 -26.26
C SER A 18 -8.76 -15.46 -25.59
N PHE A 19 -8.28 -14.50 -26.38
CA PHE A 19 -7.77 -13.23 -25.85
C PHE A 19 -8.92 -12.33 -25.40
N THR A 20 -10.02 -12.27 -26.15
CA THR A 20 -11.23 -11.55 -25.75
C THR A 20 -11.79 -12.10 -24.43
N ALA A 21 -11.81 -13.42 -24.25
CA ALA A 21 -12.22 -14.04 -22.99
C ALA A 21 -11.28 -13.65 -21.83
N LEU A 22 -9.97 -13.64 -22.07
CA LEU A 22 -8.97 -13.17 -21.09
C LEU A 22 -9.19 -11.70 -20.71
N GLN A 23 -9.46 -10.81 -21.68
CA GLN A 23 -9.79 -9.40 -21.41
C GLN A 23 -11.06 -9.24 -20.57
N GLN A 24 -12.10 -10.03 -20.87
CA GLN A 24 -13.37 -9.97 -20.14
C GLN A 24 -13.21 -10.39 -18.70
N GLU A 25 -12.46 -11.47 -18.45
CA GLU A 25 -12.14 -11.90 -17.08
C GLU A 25 -11.29 -10.84 -16.38
N LEU A 26 -10.24 -10.30 -17.03
CA LEU A 26 -9.37 -9.28 -16.44
C LEU A 26 -10.08 -7.98 -16.06
N ASN A 27 -11.22 -7.66 -16.67
CA ASN A 27 -12.00 -6.47 -16.32
C ASN A 27 -12.39 -6.46 -14.83
N GLN A 28 -12.69 -7.63 -14.26
CA GLN A 28 -13.11 -7.75 -12.87
C GLN A 28 -11.98 -7.34 -11.92
N GLU A 29 -10.81 -7.95 -12.03
CA GLU A 29 -9.67 -7.66 -11.17
C GLU A 29 -9.09 -6.25 -11.45
N ALA A 30 -9.12 -5.81 -12.72
CA ALA A 30 -8.77 -4.43 -13.07
C ALA A 30 -9.72 -3.40 -12.44
N SER A 31 -11.01 -3.72 -12.28
CA SER A 31 -11.96 -2.86 -11.56
C SER A 31 -11.62 -2.75 -10.08
N VAL A 32 -11.22 -3.85 -9.43
CA VAL A 32 -10.79 -3.86 -8.03
C VAL A 32 -9.55 -2.98 -7.85
N PHE A 33 -8.57 -3.08 -8.75
CA PHE A 33 -7.40 -2.18 -8.71
C PHE A 33 -7.79 -0.71 -8.86
N ARG A 34 -8.64 -0.40 -9.86
CA ARG A 34 -9.01 0.97 -10.20
C ARG A 34 -9.86 1.65 -9.13
N VAL A 35 -10.89 0.95 -8.65
CA VAL A 35 -11.92 1.53 -7.78
C VAL A 35 -11.49 1.49 -6.31
N PHE A 36 -10.68 0.50 -5.92
CA PHE A 36 -10.41 0.26 -4.51
C PHE A 36 -8.91 0.21 -4.17
N LEU A 37 -8.15 -0.77 -4.68
CA LEU A 37 -6.80 -1.04 -4.16
C LEU A 37 -5.82 0.11 -4.41
N VAL A 38 -5.84 0.73 -5.60
CA VAL A 38 -4.95 1.86 -5.90
C VAL A 38 -5.34 3.10 -5.10
N PRO A 39 -6.62 3.53 -5.04
CA PRO A 39 -7.04 4.62 -4.16
C PRO A 39 -6.67 4.38 -2.68
N LEU A 40 -6.97 3.20 -2.14
CA LEU A 40 -6.64 2.87 -0.75
C LEU A 40 -5.14 2.90 -0.49
N ALA A 41 -4.33 2.29 -1.37
CA ALA A 41 -2.88 2.32 -1.23
C ALA A 41 -2.33 3.76 -1.31
N LEU A 42 -2.89 4.60 -2.18
CA LEU A 42 -2.52 6.02 -2.27
C LEU A 42 -2.88 6.78 -1.00
N GLU A 43 -4.05 6.53 -0.41
CA GLU A 43 -4.48 7.17 0.83
C GLU A 43 -3.54 6.78 1.98
N VAL A 44 -3.28 5.48 2.16
CA VAL A 44 -2.33 4.98 3.18
C VAL A 44 -0.94 5.62 3.02
N VAL A 45 -0.43 5.70 1.79
CA VAL A 45 0.89 6.33 1.52
C VAL A 45 0.86 7.83 1.77
N THR A 46 -0.24 8.51 1.44
CA THR A 46 -0.40 9.96 1.69
C THR A 46 -0.43 10.27 3.18
N GLN A 47 -1.10 9.43 3.98
CA GLN A 47 -1.11 9.56 5.43
C GLN A 47 0.29 9.25 6.00
N LEU A 48 0.94 8.18 5.52
CA LEU A 48 2.31 7.85 5.93
C LEU A 48 3.27 9.02 5.65
N MET A 49 3.11 9.71 4.52
CA MET A 49 3.87 10.92 4.23
C MET A 49 3.67 11.98 5.30
N ARG A 50 2.43 12.24 5.74
CA ARG A 50 2.15 13.22 6.80
C ARG A 50 2.77 12.80 8.14
N PHE A 51 2.70 11.52 8.48
CA PHE A 51 3.36 10.97 9.67
C PHE A 51 4.88 11.18 9.63
N LEU A 52 5.52 10.84 8.51
CA LEU A 52 6.98 10.99 8.34
C LEU A 52 7.40 12.46 8.28
N ASP A 53 6.62 13.33 7.64
CA ASP A 53 6.89 14.78 7.58
C ASP A 53 6.76 15.42 8.97
N ASN A 54 5.77 15.01 9.77
CA ASN A 54 5.64 15.39 11.17
C ASN A 54 6.83 14.92 12.02
N TYR A 55 7.33 13.70 11.78
CA TYR A 55 8.53 13.20 12.47
C TYR A 55 9.76 14.05 12.12
N VAL A 56 10.01 14.27 10.83
CA VAL A 56 11.22 14.94 10.32
C VAL A 56 11.23 16.44 10.63
N SER A 57 10.08 17.08 10.79
CA SER A 57 9.96 18.52 11.06
C SER A 57 10.08 18.89 12.54
N LYS A 58 9.96 17.93 13.47
CA LYS A 58 10.05 18.17 14.91
C LYS A 58 11.51 18.19 15.36
N ASP A 59 11.85 19.14 16.22
CA ASP A 59 13.07 19.03 17.03
C ASP A 59 12.90 17.98 18.14
N PHE A 60 14.02 17.47 18.66
CA PHE A 60 14.05 16.42 19.67
C PHE A 60 13.11 16.67 20.86
N ASP A 61 13.10 17.89 21.42
CA ASP A 61 12.30 18.22 22.60
C ASP A 61 10.80 18.11 22.35
N ILE A 62 10.36 18.49 21.14
CA ILE A 62 8.96 18.40 20.73
C ILE A 62 8.63 16.93 20.47
N TRP A 63 9.48 16.24 19.72
CA TRP A 63 9.30 14.82 19.41
C TRP A 63 9.17 13.98 20.69
N ALA A 64 10.06 14.16 21.66
CA ALA A 64 10.08 13.41 22.90
C ALA A 64 8.81 13.60 23.75
N ARG A 65 8.15 14.77 23.65
CA ARG A 65 6.84 15.03 24.29
C ARG A 65 5.67 14.40 23.55
N THR A 66 5.84 14.08 22.27
CA THR A 66 4.83 13.47 21.40
C THR A 66 5.15 12.01 21.06
N ILE A 67 5.94 11.33 21.90
CA ILE A 67 6.40 9.97 21.63
C ILE A 67 5.24 8.96 21.63
N ASP A 68 4.22 9.17 22.48
CA ASP A 68 3.00 8.36 22.53
C ASP A 68 2.18 8.49 21.24
N GLU A 69 2.06 9.70 20.69
CA GLU A 69 1.42 9.92 19.39
C GLU A 69 2.18 9.22 18.26
N THR A 70 3.51 9.20 18.36
CA THR A 70 4.37 8.51 17.39
C THR A 70 4.19 7.00 17.48
N ALA A 71 4.10 6.44 18.68
CA ALA A 71 3.83 5.02 18.92
C ALA A 71 2.45 4.62 18.41
N ARG A 72 1.41 5.42 18.69
CA ARG A 72 0.07 5.19 18.14
C ARG A 72 0.09 5.20 16.62
N GLY A 73 0.72 6.20 16.00
CA GLY A 73 0.87 6.24 14.54
C GLY A 73 1.57 4.99 13.99
N ALA A 74 2.66 4.54 14.60
CA ALA A 74 3.36 3.32 14.19
C ALA A 74 2.44 2.08 14.25
N LYS A 75 1.63 1.96 15.31
CA LYS A 75 0.63 0.89 15.45
C LYS A 75 -0.47 0.95 14.39
N GLU A 76 -1.00 2.15 14.12
CA GLU A 76 -2.00 2.36 13.06
C GLU A 76 -1.45 1.90 11.71
N TYR A 77 -0.22 2.31 11.35
CA TYR A 77 0.41 1.92 10.09
C TYR A 77 0.74 0.43 10.03
N GLN A 78 1.18 -0.18 11.13
CA GLN A 78 1.36 -1.63 11.20
C GLN A 78 0.08 -2.36 10.77
N ILE A 79 -1.06 -1.98 11.34
CA ILE A 79 -2.35 -2.61 11.04
C ILE A 79 -2.77 -2.31 9.60
N LEU A 80 -2.66 -1.06 9.15
CA LEU A 80 -3.00 -0.67 7.77
C LEU A 80 -2.18 -1.42 6.72
N PHE A 81 -0.87 -1.58 6.92
CA PHE A 81 -0.03 -2.33 6.01
C PHE A 81 -0.36 -3.82 6.01
N HIS A 82 -0.71 -4.41 7.17
CA HIS A 82 -1.22 -5.78 7.22
C HIS A 82 -2.54 -5.93 6.45
N CYS A 83 -3.53 -5.07 6.69
CA CYS A 83 -4.80 -5.09 5.95
C CYS A 83 -4.57 -4.94 4.44
N LEU A 84 -3.71 -4.02 4.02
CA LEU A 84 -3.40 -3.82 2.61
C LEU A 84 -2.68 -5.05 2.02
N ALA A 85 -1.73 -5.66 2.76
CA ALA A 85 -1.08 -6.89 2.35
C ALA A 85 -2.08 -8.03 2.15
N GLU A 86 -3.05 -8.19 3.05
CA GLU A 86 -4.11 -9.20 2.93
C GLU A 86 -4.98 -8.97 1.69
N PHE A 87 -5.33 -7.72 1.36
CA PHE A 87 -6.03 -7.41 0.12
C PHE A 87 -5.21 -7.79 -1.13
N PHE A 88 -3.91 -7.51 -1.12
CA PHE A 88 -3.01 -7.88 -2.21
C PHE A 88 -2.78 -9.40 -2.31
N GLU A 89 -2.83 -10.11 -1.18
CA GLU A 89 -2.82 -11.57 -1.14
C GLU A 89 -4.11 -12.15 -1.76
N HIS A 90 -5.28 -11.62 -1.38
CA HIS A 90 -6.57 -12.05 -1.93
C HIS A 90 -6.64 -11.83 -3.44
N ILE A 91 -6.27 -10.64 -3.94
CA ILE A 91 -6.25 -10.41 -5.39
C ILE A 91 -5.22 -11.32 -6.06
N GLY A 92 -4.06 -11.56 -5.43
CA GLY A 92 -3.04 -12.49 -5.91
C GLY A 92 -3.56 -13.91 -6.10
N ARG A 93 -4.42 -14.40 -5.18
CA ARG A 93 -5.10 -15.70 -5.32
C ARG A 93 -6.08 -15.70 -6.49
N ASP A 94 -6.82 -14.61 -6.70
CA ASP A 94 -7.74 -14.48 -7.84
C ASP A 94 -6.96 -14.51 -9.17
N LEU A 95 -5.74 -13.95 -9.21
CA LEU A 95 -4.89 -13.96 -10.41
C LEU A 95 -4.36 -15.36 -10.81
N VAL A 96 -4.44 -16.37 -9.93
CA VAL A 96 -3.90 -17.74 -10.18
C VAL A 96 -4.57 -18.41 -11.38
N LYS A 97 -5.77 -17.97 -11.78
CA LYS A 97 -6.47 -18.48 -12.97
C LYS A 97 -5.83 -18.04 -14.29
N TYR A 98 -5.14 -16.90 -14.32
CA TYR A 98 -4.69 -16.30 -15.59
C TYR A 98 -3.60 -17.06 -16.34
N PRO A 99 -2.58 -17.67 -15.70
CA PRO A 99 -1.59 -18.48 -16.42
C PRO A 99 -2.24 -19.54 -17.32
N LYS A 100 -3.34 -20.16 -16.86
CA LYS A 100 -4.11 -21.12 -17.68
C LYS A 100 -4.77 -20.45 -18.89
N MET A 101 -5.47 -19.33 -18.69
CA MET A 101 -6.13 -18.60 -19.79
C MET A 101 -5.11 -18.05 -20.80
N ILE A 102 -3.97 -17.56 -20.32
CA ILE A 102 -2.87 -17.08 -21.15
C ILE A 102 -2.28 -18.24 -21.96
N GLN A 103 -2.20 -19.44 -21.39
CA GLN A 103 -1.81 -20.64 -22.11
C GLN A 103 -2.80 -20.99 -23.24
N GLU A 104 -4.10 -20.77 -23.04
CA GLU A 104 -5.11 -20.96 -24.09
C GLU A 104 -4.92 -19.95 -25.24
N VAL A 105 -4.58 -18.69 -24.94
CA VAL A 105 -4.19 -17.70 -25.97
C VAL A 105 -2.96 -18.15 -26.75
N ARG A 106 -1.92 -18.61 -26.05
CA ARG A 106 -0.68 -19.11 -26.67
C ARG A 106 -0.90 -20.33 -27.56
N GLN A 107 -1.78 -21.24 -27.15
CA GLN A 107 -2.14 -22.42 -27.93
C GLN A 107 -2.96 -22.06 -29.17
N ALA A 108 -3.79 -21.02 -29.11
CA ALA A 108 -4.50 -20.52 -30.28
C ALA A 108 -3.54 -19.82 -31.28
N LEU A 109 -2.45 -19.23 -30.79
CA LEU A 109 -1.50 -18.41 -31.56
C LEU A 109 -0.06 -18.94 -31.45
N VAL A 110 0.15 -20.22 -31.78
CA VAL A 110 1.44 -20.91 -31.56
C VAL A 110 2.59 -20.26 -32.34
N GLY A 111 2.34 -19.84 -33.59
CA GLY A 111 3.36 -19.23 -34.44
C GLY A 111 3.90 -17.93 -33.84
N GLU A 112 3.00 -17.05 -33.46
CA GLU A 112 3.28 -15.77 -32.82
C GLU A 112 3.91 -15.96 -31.44
N THR A 113 3.45 -16.98 -30.68
CA THR A 113 4.03 -17.34 -29.38
C THR A 113 5.50 -17.74 -29.50
N ILE A 114 5.85 -18.61 -30.45
CA ILE A 114 7.25 -19.03 -30.67
C ILE A 114 8.11 -17.83 -31.05
N LYS A 115 7.61 -16.97 -31.94
CA LYS A 115 8.31 -15.73 -32.35
C LYS A 115 8.55 -14.83 -31.14
N PHE A 116 7.51 -14.54 -30.36
CA PHE A 116 7.59 -13.69 -29.18
C PHE A 116 8.59 -14.23 -28.14
N GLN A 117 8.49 -15.52 -27.78
CA GLN A 117 9.39 -16.14 -26.80
C GLN A 117 10.85 -16.09 -27.24
N ARG A 118 11.11 -16.29 -28.53
CA ARG A 118 12.47 -16.17 -29.09
C ARG A 118 13.01 -14.75 -28.95
N GLU A 119 12.22 -13.75 -29.32
CA GLU A 119 12.64 -12.35 -29.26
C GLU A 119 12.81 -11.86 -27.81
N ALA A 120 11.88 -12.21 -26.93
CA ALA A 120 11.96 -11.91 -25.50
C ALA A 120 13.17 -12.59 -24.85
N GLY A 121 13.47 -13.84 -25.21
CA GLY A 121 14.66 -14.55 -24.72
C GLY A 121 15.97 -13.92 -25.17
N ILE A 122 16.08 -13.54 -26.46
CA ILE A 122 17.24 -12.80 -26.97
C ILE A 122 17.41 -11.49 -26.22
N LEU A 123 16.31 -10.76 -25.99
CA LEU A 123 16.36 -9.50 -25.27
C LEU A 123 16.82 -9.72 -23.83
N GLY A 124 16.25 -10.68 -23.10
CA GLY A 124 16.66 -10.99 -21.72
C GLY A 124 18.17 -11.29 -21.58
N ILE A 125 18.75 -12.02 -22.54
CA ILE A 125 20.19 -12.34 -22.54
C ILE A 125 21.03 -11.10 -22.89
N THR A 126 20.62 -10.31 -23.88
CA THR A 126 21.44 -9.22 -24.44
C THR A 126 21.35 -7.93 -23.64
N SER A 127 20.25 -7.67 -22.93
CA SER A 127 20.00 -6.36 -22.33
C SER A 127 20.42 -6.22 -20.87
N LEU A 128 21.05 -7.25 -20.26
CA LEU A 128 21.52 -7.25 -18.87
C LEU A 128 20.48 -6.62 -17.93
N VAL A 129 19.22 -7.00 -18.13
CA VAL A 129 18.05 -6.42 -17.45
C VAL A 129 18.09 -6.84 -15.98
N LYS A 130 17.92 -5.87 -15.09
CA LYS A 130 17.96 -6.12 -13.65
C LYS A 130 16.68 -6.79 -13.15
N ASP A 131 15.54 -6.48 -13.76
CA ASP A 131 14.23 -7.02 -13.39
C ASP A 131 13.46 -7.39 -14.67
N ASP A 132 13.34 -8.69 -14.92
CA ASP A 132 12.75 -9.27 -16.14
C ASP A 132 11.24 -9.01 -16.27
N VAL A 133 10.59 -8.62 -15.16
CA VAL A 133 9.15 -8.34 -15.07
C VAL A 133 8.66 -7.27 -16.05
N PHE A 134 9.54 -6.40 -16.57
CA PHE A 134 9.16 -5.35 -17.53
C PHE A 134 9.46 -5.71 -18.99
N VAL A 135 10.18 -6.81 -19.25
CA VAL A 135 10.66 -7.16 -20.60
C VAL A 135 9.50 -7.40 -21.56
N SER A 136 8.49 -8.16 -21.15
CA SER A 136 7.31 -8.44 -21.98
C SER A 136 6.54 -7.18 -22.38
N LEU A 137 6.54 -6.13 -21.54
CA LEU A 137 5.86 -4.87 -21.82
C LEU A 137 6.49 -4.09 -22.97
N LEU A 138 7.76 -4.32 -23.29
CA LEU A 138 8.46 -3.64 -24.39
C LEU A 138 7.93 -4.03 -25.78
N PHE A 139 7.24 -5.16 -25.87
CA PHE A 139 6.67 -5.67 -27.11
C PHE A 139 5.23 -5.18 -27.32
N VAL A 140 4.60 -4.60 -26.29
CA VAL A 140 3.20 -4.18 -26.32
C VAL A 140 3.11 -2.74 -26.85
N PRO A 141 2.38 -2.47 -27.95
CA PRO A 141 2.21 -1.12 -28.48
C PRO A 141 1.71 -0.14 -27.44
N GLU A 142 2.19 1.11 -27.53
CA GLU A 142 1.85 2.25 -26.64
C GLU A 142 2.36 2.12 -25.19
N VAL A 143 2.49 0.90 -24.68
CA VAL A 143 3.04 0.58 -23.36
C VAL A 143 4.57 0.55 -23.40
N ASP A 144 5.13 0.13 -24.54
CA ASP A 144 6.55 0.01 -24.81
C ASP A 144 7.34 1.31 -24.51
N PHE A 145 6.74 2.47 -24.72
CA PHE A 145 7.36 3.77 -24.41
C PHE A 145 7.53 3.97 -22.89
N TYR A 146 6.52 3.62 -22.10
CA TYR A 146 6.54 3.75 -20.64
C TYR A 146 7.38 2.67 -19.96
N ALA A 147 7.42 1.46 -20.53
CA ALA A 147 8.17 0.33 -19.98
C ALA A 147 9.69 0.48 -20.20
N ALA A 148 10.12 1.08 -21.31
CA ALA A 148 11.53 1.28 -21.65
C ALA A 148 12.39 1.80 -20.48
N PRO A 149 12.10 2.95 -19.85
CA PRO A 149 12.92 3.48 -18.76
C PRO A 149 12.97 2.56 -17.53
N LEU A 150 11.95 1.74 -17.30
CA LEU A 150 11.84 0.85 -16.13
C LEU A 150 12.73 -0.40 -16.26
N VAL A 151 12.97 -0.87 -17.48
CA VAL A 151 13.78 -2.07 -17.74
C VAL A 151 15.26 -1.83 -17.42
N HIS A 152 15.78 -0.63 -17.67
CA HIS A 152 17.21 -0.32 -17.54
C HIS A 152 17.53 0.76 -16.50
N GLY A 153 16.55 1.16 -15.67
CA GLY A 153 16.74 2.18 -14.64
C GLY A 153 17.08 3.57 -15.18
N GLY A 154 16.66 3.89 -16.42
CA GLY A 154 16.81 5.23 -17.01
C GLY A 154 18.19 5.60 -17.61
N GLU A 155 19.27 4.87 -17.34
CA GLU A 155 20.64 5.38 -17.60
C GLU A 155 21.40 4.80 -18.81
N ARG A 156 20.88 3.79 -19.52
CA ARG A 156 21.64 3.13 -20.60
C ARG A 156 21.31 3.65 -22.00
N GLN A 157 22.28 4.34 -22.62
CA GLN A 157 22.17 4.85 -24.00
C GLN A 157 22.23 3.75 -25.08
N GLU A 158 22.74 2.56 -24.76
CA GLU A 158 22.96 1.48 -25.75
C GLU A 158 21.80 0.48 -25.85
N PHE A 159 20.69 0.70 -25.13
CA PHE A 159 19.55 -0.20 -25.17
C PHE A 159 18.82 -0.10 -26.52
N LYS A 160 18.92 -1.17 -27.31
CA LYS A 160 18.12 -1.31 -28.54
C LYS A 160 16.78 -1.95 -28.20
N LYS A 161 15.73 -1.12 -28.24
CA LYS A 161 14.35 -1.56 -28.05
C LYS A 161 13.98 -2.69 -29.04
N PRO A 162 13.23 -3.72 -28.59
CA PRO A 162 12.73 -4.74 -29.50
C PRO A 162 11.77 -4.14 -30.53
N VAL A 163 11.49 -4.92 -31.57
CA VAL A 163 10.42 -4.58 -32.51
C VAL A 163 9.09 -4.79 -31.80
N VAL A 164 8.30 -3.72 -31.70
CA VAL A 164 6.95 -3.75 -31.13
C VAL A 164 6.04 -4.62 -32.00
N ALA A 165 5.15 -5.39 -31.38
CA ALA A 165 4.17 -6.23 -32.07
C ALA A 165 3.30 -5.43 -33.04
N LYS A 166 3.28 -5.83 -34.32
CA LYS A 166 2.62 -5.03 -35.37
C LYS A 166 1.27 -5.56 -35.76
N ASP A 167 1.17 -6.85 -36.08
CA ASP A 167 -0.11 -7.45 -36.40
C ASP A 167 -0.89 -7.76 -35.12
N PRO A 168 -2.21 -7.92 -35.22
CA PRO A 168 -3.00 -8.04 -34.01
C PRO A 168 -2.84 -9.37 -33.26
N PHE A 169 -2.38 -10.44 -33.91
CA PHE A 169 -2.12 -11.73 -33.25
C PHE A 169 -0.86 -11.64 -32.38
N GLU A 170 0.19 -11.02 -32.89
CA GLU A 170 1.39 -10.70 -32.11
C GLU A 170 1.05 -9.81 -30.91
N ARG A 171 0.20 -8.82 -31.09
CA ARG A 171 -0.23 -7.92 -30.00
C ARG A 171 -0.96 -8.68 -28.90
N ALA A 172 -1.87 -9.59 -29.27
CA ALA A 172 -2.59 -10.43 -28.30
C ALA A 172 -1.62 -11.31 -27.49
N VAL A 173 -0.66 -11.96 -28.15
CA VAL A 173 0.38 -12.77 -27.47
C VAL A 173 1.25 -11.93 -26.54
N ALA A 174 1.68 -10.74 -27.00
CA ALA A 174 2.54 -9.85 -26.23
C ALA A 174 1.82 -9.32 -24.98
N ALA A 175 0.59 -8.84 -25.12
CA ALA A 175 -0.20 -8.34 -23.99
C ALA A 175 -0.56 -9.46 -22.99
N ALA A 176 -0.99 -10.63 -23.47
CA ALA A 176 -1.28 -11.76 -22.59
C ALA A 176 -0.02 -12.22 -21.83
N SER A 177 1.12 -12.28 -22.52
CA SER A 177 2.40 -12.62 -21.87
C SER A 177 2.87 -11.55 -20.90
N ALA A 178 2.56 -10.27 -21.15
CA ALA A 178 2.85 -9.19 -20.22
C ALA A 178 2.01 -9.29 -18.93
N VAL A 179 0.77 -9.76 -18.99
CA VAL A 179 -0.04 -10.04 -17.79
C VAL A 179 0.64 -11.10 -16.92
N GLU A 180 1.00 -12.25 -17.48
CA GLU A 180 1.69 -13.31 -16.72
C GLU A 180 3.03 -12.84 -16.15
N ALA A 181 3.87 -12.24 -16.99
CA ALA A 181 5.23 -11.87 -16.63
C ALA A 181 5.32 -10.62 -15.73
N THR A 182 4.28 -9.78 -15.70
CA THR A 182 4.29 -8.51 -14.95
C THR A 182 3.25 -8.47 -13.85
N LEU A 183 1.96 -8.66 -14.17
CA LEU A 183 0.86 -8.39 -13.24
C LEU A 183 0.98 -9.29 -12.00
N VAL A 184 1.03 -10.60 -12.22
CA VAL A 184 1.09 -11.61 -11.16
C VAL A 184 2.31 -11.43 -10.25
N PRO A 185 3.57 -11.38 -10.75
CA PRO A 185 4.72 -11.23 -9.87
C PRO A 185 4.79 -9.87 -9.19
N VAL A 186 4.31 -8.79 -9.83
CA VAL A 186 4.30 -7.46 -9.19
C VAL A 186 3.32 -7.40 -8.04
N VAL A 187 2.14 -8.03 -8.14
CA VAL A 187 1.19 -8.14 -7.03
C VAL A 187 1.82 -8.85 -5.84
N GLY A 188 2.47 -10.00 -6.06
CA GLY A 188 3.17 -10.72 -4.98
C GLY A 188 4.43 -10.01 -4.45
N LYS A 189 5.11 -9.19 -5.27
CA LYS A 189 6.18 -8.30 -4.78
C LYS A 189 5.59 -7.20 -3.89
N PHE A 190 4.46 -6.60 -4.27
CA PHE A 190 3.81 -5.54 -3.52
C PHE A 190 3.26 -6.03 -2.18
N GLU A 191 2.59 -7.19 -2.17
CA GLU A 191 2.15 -7.88 -0.95
C GLU A 191 3.30 -8.05 0.05
N ARG A 192 4.43 -8.60 -0.39
CA ARG A 192 5.61 -8.79 0.47
C ARG A 192 6.17 -7.49 1.01
N LEU A 193 6.29 -6.46 0.15
CA LEU A 193 6.75 -5.15 0.59
C LEU A 193 5.84 -4.53 1.66
N LEU A 194 4.52 -4.73 1.56
CA LEU A 194 3.58 -4.29 2.58
C LEU A 194 3.75 -5.06 3.89
N ARG A 195 4.03 -6.36 3.84
CA ARG A 195 4.38 -7.14 5.04
C ARG A 195 5.67 -6.63 5.68
N ASP A 196 6.72 -6.42 4.89
CA ASP A 196 7.98 -5.86 5.37
C ASP A 196 7.78 -4.49 6.04
N LEU A 197 6.89 -3.64 5.48
CA LEU A 197 6.54 -2.34 6.07
C LEU A 197 5.73 -2.48 7.37
N ALA A 198 4.85 -3.47 7.45
CA ALA A 198 4.11 -3.78 8.67
C ALA A 198 5.05 -4.25 9.78
N ASP A 199 5.96 -5.18 9.46
CA ASP A 199 6.96 -5.70 10.39
C ASP A 199 7.90 -4.57 10.86
N PHE A 200 8.33 -3.72 9.94
CA PHE A 200 9.09 -2.52 10.28
C PHE A 200 8.33 -1.59 11.25
N SER A 201 7.03 -1.41 11.03
CA SER A 201 6.20 -0.58 11.92
C SER A 201 5.99 -1.22 13.30
N ALA A 202 5.92 -2.55 13.34
CA ALA A 202 5.88 -3.34 14.57
C ALA A 202 7.19 -3.20 15.37
N ASP A 203 8.33 -3.30 14.70
CA ASP A 203 9.65 -3.12 15.31
C ASP A 203 9.81 -1.70 15.88
N LEU A 204 9.38 -0.68 15.11
CA LEU A 204 9.36 0.72 15.56
C LEU A 204 8.47 0.89 16.79
N LEU A 205 7.27 0.31 16.77
CA LEU A 205 6.34 0.34 17.90
C LEU A 205 6.96 -0.28 19.15
N ALA A 206 7.53 -1.49 19.03
CA ALA A 206 8.18 -2.18 20.13
C ALA A 206 9.34 -1.35 20.71
N GLU A 207 10.17 -0.74 19.86
CA GLU A 207 11.23 0.17 20.32
C GLU A 207 10.65 1.37 21.09
N LEU A 208 9.57 1.98 20.59
CA LEU A 208 8.94 3.13 21.26
C LEU A 208 8.34 2.76 22.62
N GLU A 209 7.68 1.60 22.73
CA GLU A 209 7.05 1.15 23.97
C GLU A 209 8.07 0.62 24.99
N ASP A 210 8.88 -0.36 24.60
CA ASP A 210 9.76 -1.09 25.52
C ASP A 210 11.00 -0.30 25.92
N ASP A 211 11.61 0.41 24.96
CA ASP A 211 12.89 1.08 25.18
C ASP A 211 12.75 2.57 25.52
N LEU A 212 11.66 3.20 25.06
CA LEU A 212 11.47 4.64 25.12
C LEU A 212 10.28 5.05 25.98
N GLY A 213 9.55 4.08 26.55
CA GLY A 213 8.49 4.31 27.53
C GLY A 213 7.28 5.05 26.96
N ALA A 214 7.02 4.87 25.66
CA ALA A 214 5.79 5.34 25.05
C ALA A 214 4.62 4.42 25.43
N SER A 215 3.42 4.95 25.38
CA SER A 215 2.18 4.17 25.43
C SER A 215 1.47 4.29 24.09
N SER A 216 1.27 3.17 23.38
CA SER A 216 0.40 3.16 22.20
C SER A 216 -1.09 3.12 22.54
N ALA A 217 -1.44 2.95 23.82
CA ALA A 217 -2.82 3.06 24.25
C ALA A 217 -3.30 4.50 24.03
N PRO A 218 -4.55 4.70 23.57
CA PRO A 218 -5.13 6.03 23.63
C PRO A 218 -5.10 6.51 25.08
N PRO A 219 -4.76 7.79 25.35
CA PRO A 219 -4.91 8.31 26.69
C PRO A 219 -6.36 8.06 27.12
N PRO A 220 -6.59 7.67 28.39
CA PRO A 220 -7.96 7.55 28.87
C PRO A 220 -8.67 8.86 28.51
N PRO A 221 -9.87 8.81 27.90
CA PRO A 221 -10.56 10.03 27.53
C PRO A 221 -10.61 10.90 28.78
N PRO A 222 -10.30 12.21 28.68
CA PRO A 222 -10.43 13.08 29.84
C PRO A 222 -11.83 12.82 30.38
N LYS A 223 -11.95 12.41 31.65
CA LYS A 223 -13.24 12.12 32.26
C LYS A 223 -14.05 13.40 32.09
N LYS A 224 -14.88 13.47 31.03
CA LYS A 224 -15.74 14.62 30.79
C LYS A 224 -16.73 14.53 31.92
N ARG A 225 -16.43 15.29 32.97
CA ARG A 225 -17.29 15.41 34.13
C ARG A 225 -18.67 15.72 33.60
N ASP A 226 -19.61 14.82 33.87
CA ASP A 226 -20.97 14.97 33.38
C ASP A 226 -21.44 16.38 33.79
N PRO A 227 -21.90 17.23 32.85
CA PRO A 227 -22.37 18.57 33.16
C PRO A 227 -23.48 18.58 34.24
N TRP A 228 -24.16 17.44 34.41
CA TRP A 228 -25.18 17.22 35.42
C TRP A 228 -24.67 16.57 36.71
N ALA A 229 -23.41 16.13 36.77
CA ALA A 229 -22.81 15.55 37.99
C ALA A 229 -22.78 16.54 39.16
N ASP A 230 -22.83 17.84 38.87
CA ASP A 230 -22.88 18.93 39.86
C ASP A 230 -24.31 19.37 40.20
N PHE A 231 -25.31 18.93 39.44
CA PHE A 231 -26.67 19.42 39.60
C PHE A 231 -27.28 18.94 40.92
N GLY A 232 -27.65 19.89 41.79
CA GLY A 232 -28.19 19.61 43.12
C GLY A 232 -27.13 19.35 44.20
N LYS A 233 -25.83 19.34 43.86
CA LYS A 233 -24.74 19.30 44.84
C LYS A 233 -24.45 20.70 45.38
N THR A 234 -24.05 20.75 46.63
CA THR A 234 -23.49 21.93 47.28
C THR A 234 -22.09 22.24 46.74
N LYS A 235 -21.61 23.47 46.93
CA LYS A 235 -20.24 23.85 46.55
C LYS A 235 -19.17 23.00 47.26
N GLU A 236 -19.46 22.56 48.48
CA GLU A 236 -18.57 21.71 49.28
C GLU A 236 -18.47 20.30 48.68
N GLU A 237 -19.60 19.69 48.30
CA GLU A 237 -19.63 18.38 47.62
C GLU A 237 -18.90 18.42 46.27
N ILE A 238 -19.07 19.50 45.49
CA ILE A 238 -18.35 19.68 44.22
C ILE A 238 -16.83 19.77 44.45
N ALA A 239 -16.40 20.48 45.49
CA ALA A 239 -14.99 20.63 45.82
C ALA A 239 -14.38 19.31 46.32
N GLU A 240 -15.13 18.52 47.09
CA GLU A 240 -14.70 17.20 47.54
C GLU A 240 -14.59 16.20 46.39
N ASP A 241 -15.55 16.18 45.47
CA ASP A 241 -15.49 15.35 44.26
C ASP A 241 -14.28 15.71 43.39
N ARG A 242 -13.99 17.00 43.21
CA ARG A 242 -12.78 17.42 42.48
C ARG A 242 -11.51 16.98 43.17
N ARG A 243 -11.43 17.11 44.50
CA ARG A 243 -10.26 16.64 45.25
C ARG A 243 -10.07 15.13 45.09
N ARG A 244 -11.17 14.36 45.10
CA ARG A 244 -11.14 12.91 44.88
C ARG A 244 -10.72 12.55 43.45
N GLU A 245 -11.20 13.27 42.45
CA GLU A 245 -10.77 13.11 41.04
C GLU A 245 -9.27 13.43 40.89
N GLU A 246 -8.80 14.53 41.48
CA GLU A 246 -7.38 14.92 41.49
C GLU A 246 -6.52 13.90 42.25
N GLU A 247 -7.00 13.36 43.38
CA GLU A 247 -6.33 12.29 44.13
C GLU A 247 -6.28 10.97 43.33
N GLU A 248 -7.34 10.63 42.60
CA GLU A 248 -7.39 9.45 41.72
C GLU A 248 -6.47 9.62 40.51
N GLU A 249 -6.45 10.80 39.88
CA GLU A 249 -5.53 11.15 38.80
C GLU A 249 -4.07 11.14 39.27
N ALA A 250 -3.79 11.70 40.45
CA ALA A 250 -2.46 11.67 41.06
C ALA A 250 -2.03 10.26 41.44
N ALA A 251 -2.95 9.41 41.92
CA ALA A 251 -2.68 8.01 42.23
C ALA A 251 -2.43 7.16 40.97
N ASN A 252 -3.05 7.53 39.84
CA ASN A 252 -2.85 6.89 38.55
C ASN A 252 -1.70 7.50 37.74
N ALA A 253 -1.12 8.61 38.18
CA ALA A 253 0.01 9.23 37.51
C ALA A 253 1.22 8.29 37.54
N PRO A 254 1.99 8.19 36.44
CA PRO A 254 3.21 7.38 36.41
C PRO A 254 4.16 7.82 37.53
N VAL A 255 4.66 6.85 38.30
CA VAL A 255 5.67 7.12 39.35
C VAL A 255 6.87 7.80 38.68
N PRO A 256 7.30 8.99 39.14
CA PRO A 256 8.45 9.66 38.57
C PRO A 256 9.68 8.75 38.64
N LEU A 257 10.38 8.61 37.51
CA LEU A 257 11.65 7.88 37.47
C LEU A 257 12.68 8.62 38.32
N ASP A 258 13.60 7.87 38.93
CA ASP A 258 14.76 8.48 39.57
C ASP A 258 15.60 9.26 38.54
N PRO A 259 16.36 10.30 38.95
CA PRO A 259 17.07 11.15 38.01
C PRO A 259 18.04 10.42 37.07
N VAL A 260 18.63 9.29 37.51
CA VAL A 260 19.56 8.50 36.70
C VAL A 260 18.82 7.71 35.65
N SER A 261 17.70 7.07 36.02
CA SER A 261 16.82 6.36 35.08
C SER A 261 16.20 7.30 34.05
N GLN A 262 15.78 8.50 34.47
CA GLN A 262 15.25 9.53 33.57
C GLN A 262 16.31 9.97 32.55
N ALA A 263 17.54 10.29 32.98
CA ALA A 263 18.62 10.66 32.08
C ALA A 263 18.98 9.53 31.09
N LYS A 264 18.94 8.27 31.53
CA LYS A 264 19.15 7.09 30.67
C LYS A 264 18.03 6.92 29.64
N LEU A 265 16.79 7.19 30.01
CA LEU A 265 15.64 7.16 29.09
C LEU A 265 15.77 8.27 28.03
N GLU A 266 16.09 9.49 28.44
CA GLU A 266 16.30 10.62 27.53
C GLU A 266 17.46 10.38 26.57
N ALA A 267 18.57 9.78 27.03
CA ALA A 267 19.68 9.42 26.17
C ALA A 267 19.30 8.37 25.11
N ARG A 268 18.45 7.39 25.47
CA ARG A 268 17.91 6.40 24.52
C ARG A 268 16.98 7.05 23.50
N ARG A 269 16.05 7.89 23.96
CA ARG A 269 15.18 8.72 23.12
C ARG A 269 15.98 9.53 22.11
N ARG A 270 17.05 10.19 22.56
CA ARG A 270 17.91 10.98 21.69
C ARG A 270 18.59 10.14 20.63
N ARG A 271 19.15 9.00 21.03
CA ARG A 271 19.79 8.06 20.10
C ARG A 271 18.81 7.56 19.04
N HIS A 272 17.59 7.19 19.44
CA HIS A 272 16.55 6.77 18.50
C HIS A 272 16.25 7.88 17.49
N PHE A 273 15.98 9.09 17.97
CA PHE A 273 15.68 10.26 17.13
C PHE A 273 16.78 10.53 16.11
N ASP A 274 18.05 10.52 16.53
CA ASP A 274 19.20 10.77 15.66
C ASP A 274 19.39 9.65 14.61
N VAL A 275 19.05 8.40 14.93
CA VAL A 275 19.16 7.24 14.01
C VAL A 275 17.97 7.16 13.05
N PHE A 276 16.76 7.45 13.53
CA PHE A 276 15.54 7.29 12.76
C PHE A 276 15.25 8.48 11.84
N GLY A 277 15.62 9.70 12.24
CA GLY A 277 15.41 10.91 11.43
C GLY A 277 15.88 10.78 9.97
N PRO A 278 17.12 10.33 9.70
CA PRO A 278 17.59 10.09 8.33
C PRO A 278 16.79 9.02 7.58
N LYS A 279 16.35 7.95 8.26
CA LYS A 279 15.52 6.88 7.66
C LYS A 279 14.14 7.42 7.28
N ALA A 280 13.51 8.17 8.17
CA ALA A 280 12.21 8.80 7.93
C ALA A 280 12.28 9.75 6.71
N HIS A 281 13.37 10.51 6.57
CA HIS A 281 13.59 11.37 5.40
C HIS A 281 13.68 10.58 4.09
N TRP A 282 14.37 9.44 4.09
CA TRP A 282 14.45 8.57 2.92
C TRP A 282 13.09 7.95 2.58
N MET A 283 12.36 7.44 3.58
CA MET A 283 11.01 6.91 3.39
C MET A 283 10.05 7.97 2.83
N LEU A 284 10.12 9.21 3.35
CA LEU A 284 9.31 10.32 2.87
C LEU A 284 9.59 10.65 1.39
N ARG A 285 10.86 10.63 0.99
CA ARG A 285 11.25 10.78 -0.42
C ARG A 285 10.65 9.67 -1.30
N SER A 286 10.69 8.42 -0.84
CA SER A 286 10.12 7.28 -1.57
C SER A 286 8.60 7.39 -1.69
N CYS A 287 7.91 7.81 -0.63
CA CYS A 287 6.47 8.03 -0.68
C CYS A 287 6.09 9.14 -1.67
N ARG A 288 6.82 10.27 -1.67
CA ARG A 288 6.63 11.35 -2.65
C ARG A 288 6.81 10.85 -4.09
N ALA A 289 7.81 10.00 -4.33
CA ALA A 289 8.02 9.40 -5.64
C ALA A 289 6.85 8.48 -6.04
N MET A 290 6.32 7.69 -5.09
CA MET A 290 5.15 6.84 -5.34
C MET A 290 3.91 7.66 -5.65
N THR A 291 3.58 8.68 -4.85
CA THR A 291 2.44 9.58 -5.10
C THR A 291 2.53 10.26 -6.46
N ALA A 292 3.73 10.69 -6.88
CA ALA A 292 3.94 11.25 -8.22
C ALA A 292 3.66 10.24 -9.34
N MET A 293 3.89 8.94 -9.11
CA MET A 293 3.58 7.88 -10.08
C MET A 293 2.10 7.46 -10.07
N CYS A 294 1.36 7.69 -8.99
CA CYS A 294 -0.04 7.27 -8.88
C CYS A 294 -0.94 7.87 -9.97
N GLY A 295 -0.68 9.10 -10.43
CA GLY A 295 -1.39 9.69 -11.56
C GLY A 295 -1.26 8.85 -12.85
N ASN A 296 -0.07 8.29 -13.10
CA ASN A 296 0.15 7.40 -14.24
C ASN A 296 -0.58 6.07 -14.06
N ILE A 297 -0.58 5.50 -12.85
CA ILE A 297 -1.30 4.26 -12.52
C ILE A 297 -2.80 4.44 -12.78
N ILE A 298 -3.39 5.54 -12.28
CA ILE A 298 -4.80 5.83 -12.49
C ILE A 298 -5.09 6.03 -13.99
N SER A 299 -4.26 6.82 -14.68
CA SER A 299 -4.40 7.03 -16.13
C SER A 299 -4.33 5.74 -16.93
N ASP A 300 -3.47 4.80 -16.54
CA ASP A 300 -3.36 3.49 -17.18
C ASP A 300 -4.62 2.64 -16.98
N LEU A 301 -5.30 2.77 -15.83
CA LEU A 301 -6.51 2.02 -15.51
C LEU A 301 -7.79 2.63 -16.11
N VAL A 302 -7.74 3.86 -16.61
CA VAL A 302 -8.88 4.52 -17.28
C VAL A 302 -9.25 3.81 -18.59
N CYS A 303 -8.32 3.12 -19.25
CA CYS A 303 -8.60 2.39 -20.50
C CYS A 303 -9.42 1.12 -20.30
N VAL A 304 -9.61 0.66 -19.05
CA VAL A 304 -10.43 -0.51 -18.75
C VAL A 304 -11.89 -0.17 -19.07
N PRO A 305 -12.58 -0.96 -19.92
CA PRO A 305 -13.98 -0.76 -20.25
C PRO A 305 -14.83 -0.67 -18.97
N ALA A 306 -15.74 0.30 -18.92
CA ALA A 306 -16.63 0.45 -17.77
C ALA A 306 -17.96 -0.28 -18.04
N PRO A 307 -18.22 -1.40 -17.35
CA PRO A 307 -19.59 -1.72 -16.95
C PRO A 307 -19.63 -2.12 -15.47
N GLU A 308 -20.46 -1.39 -14.71
CA GLU A 308 -20.61 -1.41 -13.24
C GLU A 308 -19.37 -1.88 -12.43
N PRO A 309 -18.18 -1.24 -12.60
CA PRO A 309 -16.96 -1.61 -11.89
C PRO A 309 -17.14 -1.58 -10.36
N LYS A 310 -18.04 -0.71 -9.90
CA LYS A 310 -18.35 -0.51 -8.49
C LYS A 310 -19.02 -1.73 -7.86
N ASP A 311 -19.98 -2.35 -8.55
CA ASP A 311 -20.73 -3.48 -8.00
C ASP A 311 -19.85 -4.70 -7.77
N TYR A 312 -18.98 -5.02 -8.74
CA TYR A 312 -18.03 -6.12 -8.57
C TYR A 312 -17.00 -5.79 -7.49
N ALA A 313 -16.36 -4.61 -7.55
CA ALA A 313 -15.35 -4.23 -6.57
C ALA A 313 -15.92 -4.17 -5.13
N GLN A 314 -17.15 -3.69 -4.97
CA GLN A 314 -17.85 -3.64 -3.69
C GLN A 314 -18.16 -5.05 -3.18
N LYS A 315 -18.77 -5.92 -4.00
CA LYS A 315 -19.03 -7.33 -3.61
C LYS A 315 -17.75 -8.09 -3.32
N TRP A 316 -16.70 -7.84 -4.11
CA TRP A 316 -15.38 -8.41 -3.90
C TRP A 316 -14.88 -8.03 -2.52
N LEU A 317 -14.98 -6.75 -2.17
CA LEU A 317 -14.53 -6.17 -0.91
C LEU A 317 -15.28 -6.70 0.31
N GLU A 318 -16.61 -6.69 0.26
CA GLU A 318 -17.49 -7.23 1.31
C GLU A 318 -17.29 -8.74 1.55
N SER A 319 -16.74 -9.46 0.56
CA SER A 319 -16.43 -10.88 0.70
C SER A 319 -15.05 -11.16 1.34
N ARG A 320 -14.20 -10.14 1.55
CA ARG A 320 -12.84 -10.35 2.02
C ARG A 320 -12.75 -10.29 3.54
N GLN A 321 -12.32 -11.42 4.09
CA GLN A 321 -12.05 -11.58 5.50
C GLN A 321 -10.57 -11.84 5.74
N ASN A 322 -10.08 -11.40 6.90
CA ASN A 322 -8.75 -11.73 7.38
C ASN A 322 -8.67 -13.21 7.81
N ALA A 323 -7.49 -13.66 8.25
CA ALA A 323 -7.29 -15.03 8.73
C ALA A 323 -8.18 -15.41 9.94
N ALA A 324 -8.66 -14.42 10.70
CA ALA A 324 -9.56 -14.59 11.84
C ALA A 324 -11.05 -14.55 11.46
N GLY A 325 -11.39 -14.41 10.16
CA GLY A 325 -12.77 -14.32 9.69
C GLY A 325 -13.44 -12.96 9.90
N GLN A 326 -12.67 -11.92 10.24
CA GLN A 326 -13.17 -10.56 10.39
C GLN A 326 -13.09 -9.81 9.05
N ASP A 327 -14.02 -8.89 8.82
CA ASP A 327 -13.97 -7.99 7.66
C ASP A 327 -12.70 -7.11 7.74
N ILE A 328 -11.92 -7.09 6.66
CA ILE A 328 -10.62 -6.40 6.65
C ILE A 328 -10.80 -4.88 6.74
N ILE A 329 -11.86 -4.31 6.17
CA ILE A 329 -12.15 -2.88 6.30
C ILE A 329 -12.53 -2.55 7.72
N ASP A 330 -13.37 -3.36 8.35
CA ASP A 330 -13.79 -3.10 9.73
C ASP A 330 -12.58 -3.14 10.67
N VAL A 331 -11.62 -4.05 10.45
CA VAL A 331 -10.34 -4.06 11.16
C VAL A 331 -9.54 -2.78 10.90
N ALA A 332 -9.42 -2.36 9.64
CA ALA A 332 -8.69 -1.14 9.29
C ALA A 332 -9.33 0.12 9.90
N ARG A 333 -10.66 0.24 9.85
CA ARG A 333 -11.43 1.36 10.44
C ARG A 333 -11.33 1.36 11.96
N ALA A 334 -11.46 0.20 12.62
CA ALA A 334 -11.33 0.10 14.07
C ALA A 334 -9.92 0.46 14.56
N ALA A 335 -8.91 0.24 13.72
CA ALA A 335 -7.52 0.57 14.02
C ALA A 335 -7.16 2.02 13.72
N THR A 336 -7.94 2.74 12.92
CA THR A 336 -7.59 4.09 12.46
C THR A 336 -8.51 5.13 13.09
N GLU A 337 -8.08 5.71 14.21
CA GLU A 337 -8.77 6.88 14.79
C GLU A 337 -8.52 8.15 13.96
N ASN A 338 -7.39 8.22 13.25
CA ASN A 338 -6.90 9.42 12.57
C ASN A 338 -6.93 9.35 11.04
N VAL A 339 -7.16 8.16 10.47
CA VAL A 339 -7.29 8.00 9.01
C VAL A 339 -8.77 7.91 8.68
N GLU A 340 -9.30 8.99 8.13
CA GLU A 340 -10.57 8.92 7.42
C GLU A 340 -10.35 8.02 6.20
N ILE A 341 -10.62 6.72 6.36
CA ILE A 341 -10.85 5.83 5.22
C ILE A 341 -12.19 6.29 4.65
N THR A 342 -12.14 7.36 3.86
CA THR A 342 -13.28 7.82 3.08
C THR A 342 -13.80 6.61 2.33
N ASP A 343 -15.11 6.40 2.31
CA ASP A 343 -15.72 5.39 1.48
C ASP A 343 -15.28 5.68 0.05
N ALA A 344 -14.24 4.97 -0.42
CA ALA A 344 -13.58 5.20 -1.71
C ALA A 344 -14.52 5.02 -2.92
N MET A 345 -15.78 4.70 -2.63
CA MET A 345 -16.88 4.41 -3.52
C MET A 345 -17.83 5.60 -3.73
N ASP A 346 -17.79 6.64 -2.89
CA ASP A 346 -18.57 7.89 -3.05
C ASP A 346 -17.68 9.00 -3.67
N PRO A 347 -17.74 9.20 -5.00
CA PRO A 347 -16.92 10.17 -5.72
C PRO A 347 -17.32 11.63 -5.52
#